data_AF-T1C4W5-F1
#
_entry.id   AF-T1C4W5-F1
#
_cell.length_a   1.000
_cell.length_b   1.000
_cell.length_c   1.000
_cell.angle_alpha   90.00
_cell.angle_beta   90.00
_cell.angle_gamma   90.00
#
_symmetry.space_group_name_H-M   'P 1'
#
loop_
_entity.id
_entity.type
_entity.pdbx_description
1 polymer ?
#
loop_
_entity_poly.entity_id
_entity_poly.type
_entity_poly.pdbx_seq_one_letter_code
_entity_poly.pdbx_strand_id
1 'polypeptide(L)'
;RKILTEFLAMRFVAGPETFYEGIEKLLPGRILTWTRETGLRCRRYWQLPTSLDTEPSSQPERARRVRQDLEEAIKYHLVSDVPVGLFLSGGIDSSAIGALMARRTQGPVHSFAVGFGDRQCDELRYARLAAGAIGSRHHEVTLTADAFFAALPRLVWHEDEPI
;
A
#
# COMPACT_ATOMS: atom_id res chain seq x y z
N ARG A 1 -15.45 -22.22 9.18
CA ARG A 1 -14.57 -22.91 10.17
C ARG A 1 -13.14 -23.16 9.66
N LYS A 2 -12.92 -23.47 8.36
CA LYS A 2 -11.57 -23.75 7.82
C LYS A 2 -10.61 -22.54 7.82
N ILE A 3 -11.11 -21.34 7.52
CA ILE A 3 -10.26 -20.13 7.46
C ILE A 3 -9.88 -19.52 8.81
N LEU A 4 -10.56 -19.92 9.90
CA LEU A 4 -10.34 -19.30 11.22
C LEU A 4 -8.92 -19.58 11.72
N THR A 5 -8.42 -20.80 11.52
CA THR A 5 -7.05 -21.17 11.91
C THR A 5 -6.02 -20.36 11.14
N GLU A 6 -6.21 -20.19 9.82
CA GLU A 6 -5.32 -19.38 8.97
C GLU A 6 -5.35 -17.91 9.40
N PHE A 7 -6.55 -17.35 9.58
CA PHE A 7 -6.72 -15.98 10.04
C PHE A 7 -6.05 -15.73 11.40
N LEU A 8 -6.26 -16.60 12.39
CA LEU A 8 -5.63 -16.43 13.70
C LEU A 8 -4.10 -16.58 13.66
N ALA A 9 -3.56 -17.34 12.71
CA ALA A 9 -2.12 -17.52 12.55
C ALA A 9 -1.46 -16.38 11.75
N MET A 10 -2.12 -15.89 10.70
CA MET A 10 -1.53 -15.00 9.69
C MET A 10 -2.11 -13.59 9.71
N ARG A 11 -3.23 -13.36 10.41
CA ARG A 11 -4.06 -12.14 10.41
C ARG A 11 -4.70 -11.79 9.06
N PHE A 12 -4.73 -12.74 8.13
CA PHE A 12 -5.46 -12.63 6.86
C PHE A 12 -5.75 -14.05 6.31
N VAL A 13 -6.62 -14.13 5.30
CA VAL A 13 -6.93 -15.37 4.56
C VAL A 13 -6.39 -15.26 3.14
N ALA A 14 -5.46 -16.13 2.75
CA ALA A 14 -4.78 -16.04 1.45
C ALA A 14 -5.62 -16.58 0.27
N GLY A 15 -6.51 -17.53 0.57
CA GLY A 15 -7.38 -18.16 -0.41
C GLY A 15 -8.56 -17.29 -0.87
N PRO A 16 -9.37 -17.79 -1.81
CA PRO A 16 -10.59 -17.11 -2.24
C PRO A 16 -11.67 -17.08 -1.14
N GLU A 17 -11.55 -17.86 -0.08
CA GLU A 17 -12.55 -17.94 0.97
C GLU A 17 -12.69 -16.63 1.78
N THR A 18 -13.92 -16.35 2.24
CA THR A 18 -14.23 -15.27 3.17
C THR A 18 -14.89 -15.80 4.44
N PHE A 19 -15.16 -14.93 5.41
CA PHE A 19 -15.93 -15.26 6.61
C PHE A 19 -17.44 -15.49 6.34
N TYR A 20 -17.90 -15.20 5.13
CA TYR A 20 -19.29 -15.34 4.73
C TYR A 20 -19.48 -16.53 3.80
N GLU A 21 -20.50 -17.35 4.09
CA GLU A 21 -20.83 -18.50 3.26
C GLU A 21 -21.34 -18.06 1.89
N GLY A 22 -20.82 -18.68 0.82
CA GLY A 22 -21.18 -18.36 -0.56
C GLY A 22 -20.52 -17.11 -1.13
N ILE A 23 -19.63 -16.44 -0.38
CA ILE A 23 -18.86 -15.28 -0.86
C ILE A 23 -17.40 -15.66 -1.01
N GLU A 24 -16.86 -15.43 -2.21
CA GLU A 24 -15.47 -15.72 -2.57
C GLU A 24 -14.78 -14.48 -3.18
N LYS A 25 -13.51 -14.27 -2.80
CA LYS A 25 -12.60 -13.26 -3.36
C LYS A 25 -12.10 -13.66 -4.73
N LEU A 26 -12.17 -12.75 -5.70
CA LEU A 26 -11.42 -12.87 -6.93
C LEU A 26 -9.93 -12.62 -6.64
N LEU A 27 -9.12 -13.68 -6.69
CA LEU A 27 -7.68 -13.57 -6.41
C LEU A 27 -6.96 -12.63 -7.40
N PRO A 28 -5.91 -11.90 -6.95
CA PRO A 28 -5.10 -11.03 -7.81
C PRO A 28 -4.57 -11.74 -9.06
N GLY A 29 -4.41 -10.99 -10.16
CA GLY A 29 -3.90 -11.53 -11.42
C GLY A 29 -4.89 -12.45 -12.15
N ARG A 30 -6.18 -12.42 -11.79
CA ARG A 30 -7.24 -13.23 -12.43
C ARG A 30 -8.34 -12.36 -13.03
N ILE A 31 -8.98 -12.91 -14.05
CA ILE A 31 -10.16 -12.37 -14.73
C ILE A 31 -11.29 -13.37 -14.52
N LEU A 32 -12.44 -12.86 -14.05
CA LEU A 32 -13.69 -13.58 -13.97
C LEU A 32 -14.58 -13.15 -15.13
N THR A 33 -15.04 -14.11 -15.94
CA THR A 33 -15.98 -13.87 -17.03
C THR A 33 -17.22 -14.72 -16.84
N TRP A 34 -18.37 -14.20 -17.25
CA TRP A 34 -19.62 -14.95 -17.24
C TRP A 34 -20.37 -14.74 -18.55
N THR A 35 -20.86 -15.83 -19.14
CA THR A 35 -21.83 -15.78 -20.25
C THR A 35 -22.94 -16.79 -19.98
N ARG A 36 -24.07 -16.66 -20.69
CA ARG A 36 -25.18 -17.61 -20.55
C ARG A 36 -24.77 -19.02 -21.04
N GLU A 37 -23.91 -19.09 -22.05
CA GLU A 37 -23.47 -20.31 -22.71
C GLU A 37 -22.37 -21.02 -21.92
N THR A 38 -21.43 -20.26 -21.35
CA THR A 38 -20.25 -20.82 -20.68
C THR A 38 -20.36 -20.81 -19.16
N GLY A 39 -21.29 -20.05 -18.59
CA GLY A 39 -21.36 -19.82 -17.16
C GLY A 39 -20.13 -19.07 -16.65
N LEU A 40 -19.82 -19.22 -15.36
CA LEU A 40 -18.68 -18.56 -14.74
C LEU A 40 -17.36 -19.23 -15.18
N ARG A 41 -16.37 -18.41 -15.56
CA ARG A 41 -15.02 -18.85 -15.91
C ARG A 41 -14.01 -17.91 -15.28
N CYS A 42 -12.97 -18.49 -14.69
CA CYS A 42 -11.87 -17.74 -14.11
C CYS A 42 -10.57 -18.13 -14.81
N ARG A 43 -9.84 -17.15 -15.35
CA ARG A 43 -8.51 -17.36 -15.93
C ARG A 43 -7.50 -16.43 -15.28
N ARG A 44 -6.29 -16.92 -15.10
CA ARG A 44 -5.16 -16.12 -14.62
C ARG A 44 -4.52 -15.40 -15.80
N TYR A 45 -4.40 -14.09 -15.72
CA TYR A 45 -3.74 -13.27 -16.74
C TYR A 45 -2.33 -12.83 -16.34
N TRP A 46 -2.01 -12.88 -15.05
CA TRP A 46 -0.70 -12.50 -14.54
C TRP A 46 -0.30 -13.35 -13.32
N GLN A 47 1.00 -13.58 -13.16
CA GLN A 47 1.60 -14.14 -11.96
C GLN A 47 3.01 -13.57 -11.79
N LEU A 48 3.46 -13.49 -10.54
CA LEU A 48 4.83 -13.10 -10.25
C LEU A 48 5.80 -14.13 -10.88
N PRO A 49 6.83 -13.70 -11.63
CA PRO A 49 7.86 -14.61 -12.12
C PRO A 49 8.56 -15.32 -10.96
N THR A 50 8.73 -16.64 -11.07
CA THR A 50 9.40 -17.46 -10.06
C THR A 50 10.92 -17.56 -10.28
N SER A 51 11.40 -17.11 -11.43
CA SER A 51 12.82 -17.01 -11.76
C SER A 51 13.29 -15.57 -11.58
N LEU A 52 14.44 -15.40 -10.94
CA LEU A 52 15.12 -14.12 -10.90
C LEU A 52 15.80 -13.84 -12.24
N ASP A 53 15.86 -12.57 -12.61
CA ASP A 53 16.66 -12.12 -13.73
C ASP A 53 18.15 -12.37 -13.41
N THR A 54 18.79 -13.21 -14.23
CA THR A 54 20.20 -13.58 -14.08
C THR A 54 21.11 -12.78 -15.02
N GLU A 55 20.56 -11.79 -15.74
CA GLU A 55 21.35 -10.97 -16.65
C GLU A 55 22.49 -10.25 -15.89
N PRO A 56 23.74 -10.39 -16.35
CA PRO A 56 24.87 -9.75 -15.70
C PRO A 56 24.73 -8.23 -15.79
N SER A 57 24.54 -7.60 -14.63
CA SER A 57 24.45 -6.14 -14.50
C SER A 57 25.19 -5.68 -13.25
N SER A 58 25.83 -4.53 -13.35
CA SER A 58 26.52 -3.93 -12.20
C SER A 58 25.51 -3.36 -11.19
N GLN A 59 25.90 -3.27 -9.91
CA GLN A 59 25.06 -2.65 -8.88
C GLN A 59 24.60 -1.22 -9.26
N PRO A 60 25.45 -0.34 -9.82
CA PRO A 60 25.02 1.00 -10.26
C PRO A 60 24.00 0.99 -11.40
N GLU A 61 24.02 0.01 -12.29
CA GLU A 61 23.01 -0.14 -13.35
C GLU A 61 21.67 -0.56 -12.77
N ARG A 62 21.68 -1.53 -11.85
CA ARG A 62 20.46 -1.99 -11.15
C ARG A 62 19.82 -0.85 -10.35
N ALA A 63 20.62 -0.06 -9.64
CA ALA A 63 20.14 1.10 -8.89
C ALA A 63 19.52 2.17 -9.82
N ARG A 64 20.10 2.38 -11.01
CA ARG A 64 19.53 3.28 -12.02
C ARG A 64 18.20 2.76 -12.56
N ARG A 65 18.10 1.47 -12.88
CA ARG A 65 16.86 0.85 -13.37
C ARG A 65 15.74 0.97 -12.32
N VAL A 66 16.00 0.61 -11.07
CA VAL A 66 15.01 0.75 -9.98
C VAL A 66 14.52 2.19 -9.84
N ARG A 67 15.43 3.17 -9.92
CA ARG A 67 15.05 4.58 -9.88
C ARG A 67 14.17 4.97 -11.07
N GLN A 68 14.50 4.54 -12.27
CA GLN A 68 13.72 4.83 -13.48
C GLN A 68 12.32 4.23 -13.40
N ASP A 69 12.21 2.95 -13.04
CA ASP A 69 10.95 2.24 -12.89
C ASP A 69 10.07 2.90 -11.81
N LEU A 70 10.67 3.31 -10.68
CA LEU A 70 9.96 4.01 -9.62
C LEU A 70 9.52 5.42 -10.05
N GLU A 71 10.36 6.17 -10.76
CA GLU A 71 9.99 7.48 -11.32
C GLU A 71 8.84 7.40 -12.31
N GLU A 72 8.82 6.34 -13.14
CA GLU A 72 7.74 6.08 -14.08
C GLU A 72 6.45 5.67 -13.37
N ALA A 73 6.54 4.76 -12.39
CA ALA A 73 5.39 4.37 -11.56
C ALA A 73 4.77 5.60 -10.87
N ILE A 74 5.59 6.47 -10.29
CA ILE A 74 5.12 7.71 -9.64
C ILE A 74 4.45 8.63 -10.67
N LYS A 75 5.02 8.78 -11.88
CA LYS A 75 4.39 9.59 -12.93
C LYS A 75 2.96 9.11 -13.23
N TYR A 76 2.72 7.80 -13.32
CA TYR A 76 1.36 7.27 -13.56
C TYR A 76 0.41 7.54 -12.38
N HIS A 77 0.91 7.55 -11.14
CA HIS A 77 0.09 7.79 -9.95
C HIS A 77 -0.16 9.28 -9.65
N LEU A 78 0.51 10.20 -10.36
CA LEU A 78 0.28 11.64 -10.23
C LEU A 78 -0.82 12.17 -11.16
N VAL A 79 -1.37 11.34 -12.05
CA VAL A 79 -2.50 11.74 -12.92
C VAL A 79 -3.79 11.74 -12.08
N SER A 80 -4.22 12.92 -11.64
CA SER A 80 -5.43 13.10 -10.83
C SER A 80 -6.09 14.46 -11.07
N ASP A 81 -7.42 14.50 -11.01
CA ASP A 81 -8.20 15.75 -11.06
C ASP A 81 -8.23 16.49 -9.70
N VAL A 82 -7.67 15.88 -8.65
CA VAL A 82 -7.58 16.43 -7.30
C VAL A 82 -6.13 16.39 -6.79
N PRO A 83 -5.78 17.21 -5.78
CA PRO A 83 -4.45 17.15 -5.17
C PRO A 83 -4.14 15.74 -4.63
N VAL A 84 -2.95 15.23 -4.96
CA VAL A 84 -2.45 13.95 -4.46
C VAL A 84 -1.68 14.18 -3.16
N GLY A 85 -2.02 13.41 -2.12
CA GLY A 85 -1.32 13.38 -0.83
C GLY A 85 -0.40 12.17 -0.70
N LEU A 86 0.48 12.21 0.30
CA LEU A 86 1.46 11.16 0.59
C LEU A 86 1.38 10.73 2.06
N PHE A 87 1.26 9.43 2.33
CA PHE A 87 1.60 8.90 3.65
C PHE A 87 3.12 8.82 3.80
N LEU A 88 3.66 9.45 4.86
CA LEU A 88 5.08 9.61 5.07
C LEU A 88 5.48 9.13 6.47
N SER A 89 6.08 7.95 6.55
CA SER A 89 6.57 7.36 7.81
C SER A 89 8.01 7.78 8.16
N GLY A 90 8.75 8.37 7.22
CA GLY A 90 10.18 8.63 7.37
C GLY A 90 11.08 7.43 7.08
N GLY A 91 10.51 6.27 6.76
CA GLY A 91 11.23 5.12 6.21
C GLY A 91 11.76 5.37 4.80
N ILE A 92 12.67 4.51 4.33
CA ILE A 92 13.31 4.67 3.02
C ILE A 92 12.31 4.65 1.86
N ASP A 93 11.26 3.83 1.94
CA ASP A 93 10.26 3.67 0.88
C ASP A 93 9.41 4.92 0.69
N SER A 94 8.75 5.37 1.76
CA SER A 94 7.89 6.56 1.73
C SER A 94 8.69 7.83 1.45
N SER A 95 9.93 7.91 1.94
CA SER A 95 10.85 9.02 1.65
C SER A 95 11.31 9.03 0.19
N ALA A 96 11.58 7.86 -0.40
CA ALA A 96 11.94 7.76 -1.82
C ALA A 96 10.78 8.19 -2.72
N ILE A 97 9.56 7.73 -2.41
CA ILE A 97 8.34 8.15 -3.11
C ILE A 97 8.16 9.67 -2.99
N GLY A 98 8.24 10.22 -1.77
CA GLY A 98 8.08 11.65 -1.53
C GLY A 98 9.11 12.51 -2.25
N ALA A 99 10.38 12.09 -2.25
CA ALA A 99 11.45 12.81 -2.93
C ALA A 99 11.27 12.87 -4.45
N LEU A 100 10.76 11.79 -5.06
CA LEU A 100 10.49 11.74 -6.49
C LEU A 100 9.18 12.46 -6.86
N MET A 101 8.15 12.35 -6.03
CA MET A 101 6.87 13.05 -6.18
C MET A 101 7.06 14.58 -6.12
N ALA A 102 7.83 15.07 -5.15
CA ALA A 102 8.06 16.51 -4.97
C ALA A 102 8.76 17.16 -6.17
N ARG A 103 9.58 16.42 -6.91
CA ARG A 103 10.25 16.92 -8.14
C ARG A 103 9.29 17.08 -9.33
N ARG A 104 8.13 16.42 -9.29
CA ARG A 104 7.15 16.38 -10.39
C ARG A 104 5.88 17.17 -10.10
N THR A 105 5.68 17.61 -8.86
CA THR A 105 4.47 18.32 -8.43
C THR A 105 4.72 19.83 -8.44
N GLN A 106 3.74 20.62 -8.88
CA GLN A 106 3.77 22.06 -8.72
C GLN A 106 3.24 22.44 -7.33
N GLY A 107 4.07 23.10 -6.52
CA GLY A 107 3.72 23.47 -5.15
C GLY A 107 3.98 22.37 -4.11
N PRO A 108 3.72 22.66 -2.82
CA PRO A 108 4.05 21.74 -1.73
C PRO A 108 3.14 20.51 -1.72
N VAL A 109 3.74 19.32 -1.73
CA VAL A 109 3.03 18.05 -1.52
C VAL A 109 2.43 18.04 -0.12
N HIS A 110 1.20 17.58 0.04
CA HIS A 110 0.63 17.31 1.35
C HIS A 110 1.11 15.94 1.84
N SER A 111 1.77 15.90 2.99
CA SER A 111 2.26 14.64 3.58
C SER A 111 1.62 14.39 4.95
N PHE A 112 1.34 13.14 5.26
CA PHE A 112 0.61 12.73 6.47
C PHE A 112 1.38 11.64 7.22
N ALA A 113 1.60 11.82 8.50
CA ALA A 113 2.20 10.82 9.39
C ALA A 113 1.30 10.55 10.59
N VAL A 114 1.28 9.30 11.05
CA VAL A 114 0.55 8.89 12.25
C VAL A 114 1.56 8.49 13.32
N GLY A 115 1.38 8.97 14.54
CA GLY A 115 2.14 8.56 15.72
C GLY A 115 1.23 8.06 16.82
N PHE A 116 1.76 7.28 17.76
CA PHE A 116 0.98 6.58 18.79
C PHE A 116 1.13 7.16 20.20
N GLY A 117 1.78 8.32 20.33
CA GLY A 117 2.00 8.99 21.62
C GLY A 117 3.06 8.36 22.53
N ASP A 118 3.62 7.20 22.16
CA ASP A 118 4.75 6.58 22.85
C ASP A 118 6.08 7.11 22.31
N ARG A 119 6.92 7.68 23.20
CA ARG A 119 8.26 8.19 22.85
C ARG A 119 9.21 7.09 22.34
N GLN A 120 8.96 5.83 22.67
CA GLN A 120 9.78 4.71 22.20
C GLN A 120 9.46 4.32 20.74
N CYS A 121 8.28 4.69 20.24
CA CYS A 121 7.82 4.44 18.87
C CYS A 121 7.60 5.76 18.09
N ASP A 122 8.43 6.78 18.33
CA ASP A 122 8.31 8.09 17.68
C ASP A 122 8.96 8.10 16.29
N GLU A 123 8.30 7.45 15.33
CA GLU A 123 8.65 7.54 13.91
C GLU A 123 8.40 8.94 13.32
N LEU A 124 7.59 9.78 14.00
CA LEU A 124 7.27 11.12 13.52
C LEU A 124 8.52 11.99 13.38
N ARG A 125 9.57 11.77 14.18
CA ARG A 125 10.84 12.50 13.99
C ARG A 125 11.45 12.26 12.60
N TYR A 126 11.35 11.04 12.08
CA TYR A 126 11.89 10.69 10.76
C TYR A 126 10.96 11.20 9.66
N ALA A 127 9.65 11.13 9.89
CA ALA A 127 8.66 11.73 8.99
C ALA A 127 8.90 13.25 8.83
N ARG A 128 9.15 13.99 9.93
CA ARG A 128 9.52 15.42 9.92
C ARG A 128 10.79 15.68 9.12
N LEU A 129 11.82 14.86 9.31
CA LEU A 129 13.08 14.98 8.57
C LEU A 129 12.85 14.82 7.06
N ALA A 130 12.14 13.76 6.66
CA ALA A 130 11.80 13.51 5.26
C ALA A 130 10.91 14.61 4.69
N ALA A 131 9.92 15.08 5.44
CA ALA A 131 9.01 16.15 5.06
C ALA A 131 9.75 17.47 4.81
N GLY A 132 10.70 17.81 5.68
CA GLY A 132 11.57 18.98 5.52
C GLY A 132 12.47 18.86 4.29
N ALA A 133 13.05 17.69 4.05
CA ALA A 133 13.91 17.45 2.89
C ALA A 133 13.18 17.61 1.55
N ILE A 134 11.87 17.35 1.50
CA ILE A 134 11.05 17.48 0.28
C ILE A 134 10.21 18.76 0.24
N GLY A 135 10.26 19.61 1.27
CA GLY A 135 9.47 20.84 1.35
C GLY A 135 7.95 20.62 1.39
N SER A 136 7.49 19.50 1.95
CA SER A 136 6.06 19.16 2.00
C SER A 136 5.30 19.98 3.05
N ARG A 137 3.99 20.18 2.82
CA ARG A 137 3.06 20.61 3.86
C ARG A 137 2.69 19.39 4.72
N HIS A 138 3.44 19.21 5.81
CA HIS A 138 3.36 18.04 6.67
C HIS A 138 2.26 18.13 7.73
N HIS A 139 1.51 17.06 7.88
CA HIS A 139 0.44 16.90 8.87
C HIS A 139 0.75 15.68 9.72
N GLU A 140 0.73 15.86 11.04
CA GLU A 140 0.93 14.78 12.00
C GLU A 140 -0.37 14.53 12.75
N VAL A 141 -0.73 13.26 12.87
CA VAL A 141 -1.92 12.81 13.61
C VAL A 141 -1.46 11.89 14.72
N THR A 142 -1.83 12.19 15.96
CA THR A 142 -1.60 11.27 17.08
C THR A 142 -2.82 10.38 17.28
N LEU A 143 -2.66 9.08 17.09
CA LEU A 143 -3.69 8.07 17.34
C LEU A 143 -3.57 7.55 18.76
N THR A 144 -4.59 7.80 19.58
CA THR A 144 -4.71 7.24 20.94
C THR A 144 -5.41 5.89 20.90
N ALA A 145 -5.24 5.09 21.96
CA ALA A 145 -5.95 3.82 22.12
C ALA A 145 -7.47 4.02 22.07
N ASP A 146 -8.00 5.02 22.77
CA ASP A 146 -9.43 5.32 22.78
C ASP A 146 -9.96 5.69 21.39
N ALA A 147 -9.21 6.50 20.64
CA ALA A 147 -9.56 6.87 19.27
C ALA A 147 -9.54 5.65 18.33
N PHE A 148 -8.57 4.74 18.51
CA PHE A 148 -8.51 3.48 17.78
C PHE A 148 -9.74 2.61 18.07
N PHE A 149 -10.05 2.33 19.34
CA PHE A 149 -11.19 1.50 19.70
C PHE A 149 -12.54 2.13 19.29
N ALA A 150 -12.66 3.45 19.31
CA ALA A 150 -13.83 4.15 18.80
C ALA A 150 -13.98 4.00 17.27
N ALA A 151 -12.87 3.96 16.53
CA ALA A 151 -12.87 3.79 15.07
C ALA A 151 -13.03 2.31 14.65
N LEU A 152 -12.72 1.36 15.53
CA LEU A 152 -12.65 -0.07 15.23
C LEU A 152 -13.91 -0.63 14.52
N PRO A 153 -15.16 -0.34 14.95
CA PRO A 153 -16.34 -0.84 14.25
C PRO A 153 -16.43 -0.35 12.80
N ARG A 154 -16.00 0.90 12.56
CA ARG A 154 -15.98 1.49 11.23
C ARG A 154 -14.84 0.92 10.38
N LEU A 155 -13.69 0.61 10.97
CA LEU A 155 -12.59 -0.06 10.26
C LEU A 155 -13.01 -1.45 9.80
N VAL A 156 -13.59 -2.27 10.70
CA VAL A 156 -14.13 -3.60 10.34
C VAL A 156 -15.17 -3.49 9.21
N TRP A 157 -16.02 -2.45 9.24
CA TRP A 157 -17.00 -2.22 8.19
C TRP A 157 -16.35 -1.90 6.83
N HIS A 158 -15.27 -1.11 6.78
CA HIS A 158 -14.61 -0.76 5.50
C HIS A 158 -13.70 -1.85 4.97
N GLU A 159 -13.13 -2.67 5.85
CA GLU A 159 -12.27 -3.80 5.46
C GLU A 159 -13.08 -5.03 5.02
N ASP A 160 -14.39 -5.07 5.31
CA ASP A 160 -15.29 -6.22 5.06
C ASP A 160 -14.80 -7.57 5.66
N GLU A 161 -13.76 -7.53 6.50
CA GLU A 161 -13.12 -8.67 7.17
C GLU A 161 -12.70 -8.27 8.61
N PRO A 162 -12.53 -9.23 9.54
CA PRO A 162 -11.98 -8.95 10.86
C PRO A 162 -10.53 -8.46 10.81
N ILE A 163 -10.15 -7.60 11.77
CA ILE A 163 -8.80 -7.01 11.95
C ILE A 163 -8.15 -7.47 13.26
#